data_AF-A0A8T3U7P6-F1
#
_entry.id   AF-A0A8T3U7P6-F1
#
_cell.length_a   1.000
_cell.length_b   1.000
_cell.length_c   1.000
_cell.angle_alpha   90.00
_cell.angle_beta   90.00
_cell.angle_gamma   90.00
#
_symmetry.space_group_name_H-M   'P 1'
#
loop_
_entity.id
_entity.type
_entity.pdbx_description
1 polymer ?
#
loop_
_entity_poly.entity_id
_entity_poly.type
_entity_poly.pdbx_seq_one_letter_code
_entity_poly.pdbx_strand_id
1 'polypeptide(L)'
;MRTNDFYTLIELVKREVLDSEREYLKLLKVIGNNQRYDFLSQLSIYDRNPKAVACASFDMWRDRFHRTVMRGEKGIPILYESEGKQKIAYVFDISQTVSIDRNVNEVELWSFDKEKDTDTLKEMIRLEGYTPHDSLLENIYFLSRIYADQDIYELVNNLRVPAEDRNAFVHFMRESISYALSDRFHVEYPIDIEKGKENFLYLDSVSLMFAGNCISNACNRILEATIERTKKLSLSHGLTKNRSEEYNKSNPEEVRLETERNGEAEQGGMGDAVRSNDERDDDRGERVFSDGEYGRNSEDNQEENF
;
A
#
# COMPACT_ATOMS: atom_id res chain seq x y z
N MET A 1 8.00 -5.86 -21.09
CA MET A 1 6.60 -6.24 -21.35
C MET A 1 5.95 -5.14 -22.17
N ARG A 2 5.16 -5.45 -23.20
CA ARG A 2 4.35 -4.43 -23.90
C ARG A 2 3.01 -4.25 -23.18
N THR A 3 2.37 -3.10 -23.35
CA THR A 3 1.07 -2.79 -22.73
C THR A 3 -0.02 -3.83 -23.06
N ASN A 4 -0.07 -4.33 -24.30
CA ASN A 4 -1.03 -5.38 -24.67
C ASN A 4 -0.75 -6.72 -23.96
N ASP A 5 0.53 -7.05 -23.74
CA ASP A 5 0.90 -8.27 -23.01
C ASP A 5 0.46 -8.15 -21.54
N PHE A 6 0.54 -6.94 -20.95
CA PHE A 6 0.03 -6.64 -19.62
C PHE A 6 -1.50 -6.80 -19.52
N TYR A 7 -2.26 -6.23 -20.44
CA TYR A 7 -3.72 -6.42 -20.43
C TYR A 7 -4.13 -7.89 -20.62
N THR A 8 -3.39 -8.63 -21.44
CA THR A 8 -3.61 -10.09 -21.58
C THR A 8 -3.35 -10.83 -20.28
N LEU A 9 -2.28 -10.47 -19.55
CA LEU A 9 -2.02 -11.00 -18.21
C LEU A 9 -3.19 -10.71 -17.28
N ILE A 10 -3.65 -9.46 -17.20
CA ILE A 10 -4.76 -9.07 -16.33
C ILE A 10 -6.04 -9.85 -16.64
N GLU A 11 -6.37 -10.11 -17.91
CA GLU A 11 -7.52 -10.95 -18.26
C GLU A 11 -7.39 -12.40 -17.75
N LEU A 12 -6.18 -12.97 -17.72
CA LEU A 12 -5.94 -14.29 -17.16
C LEU A 12 -6.11 -14.27 -15.63
N VAL A 13 -5.55 -13.26 -14.97
CA VAL A 13 -5.65 -13.09 -13.52
C VAL A 13 -7.10 -12.95 -13.07
N LYS A 14 -7.91 -12.16 -13.79
CA LYS A 14 -9.33 -12.02 -13.49
C LYS A 14 -10.08 -13.35 -13.58
N ARG A 15 -9.73 -14.21 -14.53
CA ARG A 15 -10.32 -15.56 -14.64
C ARG A 15 -9.92 -16.44 -13.45
N GLU A 16 -8.67 -16.39 -13.02
CA GLU A 16 -8.20 -17.13 -11.84
C GLU A 16 -8.91 -16.68 -10.56
N VAL A 17 -9.01 -15.37 -10.35
CA VAL A 17 -9.74 -14.79 -9.20
C VAL A 17 -11.21 -15.24 -9.18
N LEU A 18 -11.84 -15.36 -10.36
CA LEU A 18 -13.24 -15.77 -10.50
C LEU A 18 -13.43 -17.29 -10.52
N ASP A 19 -12.36 -18.08 -10.54
CA ASP A 19 -12.42 -19.55 -10.58
C ASP A 19 -12.88 -20.14 -9.24
N SER A 20 -12.52 -19.49 -8.12
CA SER A 20 -12.97 -19.91 -6.80
C SER A 20 -13.03 -18.76 -5.80
N GLU A 21 -13.90 -18.92 -4.82
CA GLU A 21 -14.04 -17.97 -3.73
C GLU A 21 -12.75 -17.88 -2.89
N ARG A 22 -11.96 -18.95 -2.86
CA ARG A 22 -10.65 -18.95 -2.20
C ARG A 22 -9.67 -17.99 -2.88
N GLU A 23 -9.64 -17.96 -4.22
CA GLU A 23 -8.78 -17.02 -4.96
C GLU A 23 -9.26 -15.58 -4.78
N TYR A 24 -10.57 -15.36 -4.76
CA TYR A 24 -11.16 -14.08 -4.40
C TYR A 24 -10.70 -13.59 -3.02
N LEU A 25 -10.75 -14.43 -1.98
CA LEU A 25 -10.28 -14.07 -0.65
C LEU A 25 -8.77 -13.73 -0.63
N LYS A 26 -7.94 -14.46 -1.39
CA LYS A 26 -6.52 -14.11 -1.50
C LYS A 26 -6.32 -12.75 -2.16
N LEU A 27 -7.09 -12.42 -3.20
CA LEU A 27 -7.06 -11.09 -3.81
C LEU A 27 -7.44 -10.02 -2.79
N LEU A 28 -8.48 -10.22 -1.98
CA LEU A 28 -8.88 -9.26 -0.96
C LEU A 28 -7.73 -8.94 0.02
N LYS A 29 -6.94 -9.93 0.43
CA LYS A 29 -5.74 -9.70 1.26
C LYS A 29 -4.70 -8.82 0.55
N VAL A 30 -4.48 -9.05 -0.75
CA VAL A 30 -3.57 -8.22 -1.56
C VAL A 30 -4.06 -6.79 -1.64
N ILE A 31 -5.37 -6.56 -1.85
CA ILE A 31 -5.99 -5.23 -1.90
C ILE A 31 -5.70 -4.46 -0.60
N GLY A 32 -5.95 -5.07 0.56
CA GLY A 32 -5.73 -4.42 1.85
C GLY A 32 -4.26 -4.11 2.16
N ASN A 33 -3.35 -5.02 1.77
CA ASN A 33 -1.90 -4.83 2.00
C ASN A 33 -1.27 -3.84 1.01
N ASN A 34 -1.85 -3.68 -0.18
CA ASN A 34 -1.32 -2.84 -1.26
C ASN A 34 -2.32 -1.72 -1.63
N GLN A 35 -2.94 -1.12 -0.62
CA GLN A 35 -4.02 -0.13 -0.74
C GLN A 35 -3.62 1.15 -1.49
N ARG A 36 -2.32 1.46 -1.58
CA ARG A 36 -1.80 2.64 -2.29
C ARG A 36 -1.68 2.42 -3.81
N TYR A 37 -1.89 1.20 -4.28
CA TYR A 37 -1.96 0.88 -5.70
C TYR A 37 -3.42 0.85 -6.17
N ASP A 38 -3.65 1.16 -7.45
CA ASP A 38 -4.97 1.00 -8.06
C ASP A 38 -5.32 -0.49 -8.21
N PHE A 39 -6.61 -0.79 -8.41
CA PHE A 39 -7.07 -2.17 -8.46
C PHE A 39 -6.41 -2.97 -9.61
N LEU A 40 -6.12 -2.30 -10.74
CA LEU A 40 -5.43 -2.92 -11.87
C LEU A 40 -4.01 -3.37 -11.49
N SER A 41 -3.25 -2.54 -10.77
CA SER A 41 -1.93 -2.91 -10.26
C SER A 41 -2.01 -3.96 -9.15
N GLN A 42 -3.03 -3.90 -8.29
CA GLN A 42 -3.26 -4.93 -7.25
C GLN A 42 -3.51 -6.31 -7.85
N LEU A 43 -4.22 -6.42 -8.98
CA LEU A 43 -4.35 -7.69 -9.72
C LEU A 43 -2.99 -8.23 -10.19
N SER A 44 -2.12 -7.35 -10.69
CA SER A 44 -0.76 -7.73 -11.09
C SER A 44 0.11 -8.15 -9.90
N ILE A 45 -0.03 -7.47 -8.76
CA ILE A 45 0.64 -7.86 -7.51
C ILE A 45 0.13 -9.24 -7.04
N TYR A 46 -1.17 -9.47 -7.09
CA TYR A 46 -1.76 -10.77 -6.75
C TYR A 46 -1.21 -11.90 -7.62
N ASP A 47 -1.11 -11.73 -8.94
CA ASP A 47 -0.52 -12.73 -9.85
C ASP A 47 0.91 -13.12 -9.47
N ARG A 48 1.73 -12.13 -9.13
CA ARG A 48 3.17 -12.33 -8.90
C ARG A 48 3.49 -12.76 -7.48
N ASN A 49 2.82 -12.17 -6.51
CA ASN A 49 3.04 -12.42 -5.10
C ASN A 49 1.74 -12.13 -4.31
N PRO A 50 0.87 -13.14 -4.11
CA PRO A 50 -0.32 -13.02 -3.27
C PRO A 50 -0.04 -12.68 -1.80
N LYS A 51 1.23 -12.73 -1.39
CA LYS A 51 1.70 -12.40 -0.03
C LYS A 51 2.51 -11.09 0.01
N ALA A 52 2.46 -10.29 -1.04
CA ALA A 52 3.15 -9.00 -1.07
C ALA A 52 2.65 -8.10 0.07
N VAL A 53 3.62 -7.58 0.84
CA VAL A 53 3.38 -6.77 2.04
C VAL A 53 3.58 -5.30 1.73
N ALA A 54 4.63 -4.97 0.97
CA ALA A 54 4.94 -3.60 0.62
C ALA A 54 5.70 -3.58 -0.70
N CYS A 55 5.06 -3.03 -1.74
CA CYS A 55 5.66 -2.89 -3.05
C CYS A 55 6.16 -1.46 -3.28
N ALA A 56 7.34 -1.32 -3.86
CA ALA A 56 7.91 -0.03 -4.26
C ALA A 56 8.79 -0.17 -5.51
N SER A 57 9.02 0.93 -6.23
CA SER A 57 9.97 0.97 -7.35
C SER A 57 11.40 0.72 -6.87
N PHE A 58 12.28 0.30 -7.79
CA PHE A 58 13.70 0.10 -7.49
C PHE A 58 14.35 1.37 -6.92
N ASP A 59 14.06 2.52 -7.52
CA ASP A 59 14.60 3.82 -7.10
C ASP A 59 14.12 4.18 -5.70
N MET A 60 12.84 4.00 -5.41
CA MET A 60 12.31 4.26 -4.06
C MET A 60 12.95 3.35 -3.01
N TRP A 61 13.14 2.05 -3.28
CA TRP A 61 13.84 1.16 -2.36
C TRP A 61 15.26 1.64 -2.06
N ARG A 62 15.99 2.05 -3.09
CA ARG A 62 17.37 2.50 -2.97
C ARG A 62 17.48 3.85 -2.27
N ASP A 63 16.71 4.83 -2.73
CA ASP A 63 16.89 6.23 -2.37
C ASP A 63 16.21 6.54 -1.02
N ARG A 64 15.04 5.92 -0.75
CA ARG A 64 14.25 6.17 0.46
C ARG A 64 14.48 5.15 1.56
N PHE A 65 14.85 3.92 1.24
CA PHE A 65 15.00 2.86 2.24
C PHE A 65 16.41 2.28 2.34
N HIS A 66 17.37 2.72 1.52
CA HIS A 66 18.72 2.15 1.44
C HIS A 66 18.71 0.63 1.23
N ARG A 67 17.77 0.16 0.41
CA ARG A 67 17.64 -1.24 0.02
C ARG A 67 17.83 -1.39 -1.47
N THR A 68 18.40 -2.51 -1.87
CA THR A 68 18.54 -2.87 -3.27
C THR A 68 17.79 -4.16 -3.55
N VAL A 69 17.24 -4.27 -4.75
CA VAL A 69 16.59 -5.49 -5.21
C VAL A 69 17.64 -6.58 -5.38
N MET A 70 17.38 -7.77 -4.83
CA MET A 70 18.29 -8.90 -4.91
C MET A 70 18.49 -9.34 -6.37
N ARG A 71 19.70 -9.79 -6.70
CA ARG A 71 20.04 -10.21 -8.06
C ARG A 71 19.15 -11.38 -8.50
N GLY A 72 18.46 -11.21 -9.62
CA GLY A 72 17.61 -12.26 -10.22
C GLY A 72 16.12 -12.15 -9.87
N GLU A 73 15.76 -11.25 -8.95
CA GLU A 73 14.36 -10.96 -8.63
C GLU A 73 13.63 -10.35 -9.82
N LYS A 74 12.37 -10.77 -10.01
CA LYS A 74 11.52 -10.30 -11.10
C LYS A 74 10.58 -9.22 -10.58
N GLY A 75 10.57 -8.07 -11.25
CA GLY A 75 9.65 -7.00 -10.93
C GLY A 75 8.21 -7.33 -11.30
N ILE A 76 7.28 -6.80 -10.51
CA ILE A 76 5.84 -6.87 -10.73
C ILE A 76 5.46 -5.72 -11.66
N PRO A 77 4.92 -6.00 -12.86
CA PRO A 77 4.58 -4.94 -13.80
C PRO A 77 3.36 -4.17 -13.29
N ILE A 78 3.40 -2.85 -13.35
CA ILE A 78 2.27 -1.98 -13.06
C ILE A 78 2.08 -0.99 -14.20
N LEU A 79 0.85 -0.54 -14.38
CA LEU A 79 0.52 0.47 -15.38
C LEU A 79 0.61 1.85 -14.73
N TYR A 80 1.25 2.79 -15.41
CA TYR A 80 1.22 4.19 -15.00
C TYR A 80 1.06 5.10 -16.22
N GLU A 81 0.49 6.28 -15.98
CA GLU A 81 0.35 7.29 -17.01
C GLU A 81 1.46 8.33 -16.89
N SER A 82 2.10 8.64 -18.03
CA SER A 82 3.15 9.64 -18.11
C SER A 82 3.04 10.33 -19.46
N GLU A 83 2.88 11.66 -19.43
CA GLU A 83 2.75 12.50 -20.64
C GLU A 83 1.59 12.06 -21.55
N GLY A 84 0.45 11.66 -20.95
CA GLY A 84 -0.72 11.18 -21.68
C GLY A 84 -0.55 9.82 -22.36
N LYS A 85 0.49 9.05 -21.99
CA LYS A 85 0.75 7.71 -22.49
C LYS A 85 0.85 6.72 -21.35
N GLN A 86 0.20 5.57 -21.51
CA GLN A 86 0.34 4.44 -20.60
C GLN A 86 1.69 3.75 -20.81
N LYS A 87 2.45 3.60 -19.73
CA LYS A 87 3.75 2.94 -19.67
C LYS A 87 3.71 1.84 -18.61
N ILE A 88 4.62 0.86 -18.75
CA ILE A 88 4.79 -0.21 -17.76
C ILE A 88 6.00 0.13 -16.89
N ALA A 89 5.76 0.25 -15.59
CA ALA A 89 6.81 0.30 -14.56
C ALA A 89 6.89 -1.06 -13.86
N TYR A 90 7.93 -1.23 -13.04
CA TYR A 90 8.10 -2.43 -12.23
C TYR A 90 8.29 -2.04 -10.77
N VAL A 91 7.52 -2.70 -9.91
CA VAL A 91 7.66 -2.61 -8.46
C VAL A 91 8.14 -3.94 -7.90
N PHE A 92 8.73 -3.89 -6.72
CA PHE A 92 9.31 -5.03 -6.04
C PHE A 92 8.78 -5.03 -4.61
N ASP A 93 8.38 -6.20 -4.14
CA ASP A 93 8.00 -6.38 -2.74
C ASP A 93 9.23 -6.28 -1.83
N ILE A 94 9.03 -5.89 -0.57
CA ILE A 94 10.10 -5.80 0.44
C ILE A 94 10.90 -7.11 0.56
N SER A 95 10.24 -8.27 0.42
CA SER A 95 10.88 -9.58 0.46
C SER A 95 11.88 -9.82 -0.68
N GLN A 96 11.81 -9.03 -1.76
CA GLN A 96 12.72 -9.09 -2.91
C GLN A 96 13.93 -8.16 -2.75
N THR A 97 14.08 -7.52 -1.59
CA THR A 97 15.11 -6.51 -1.34
C THR A 97 16.00 -6.87 -0.16
N VAL A 98 17.23 -6.36 -0.18
CA VAL A 98 18.20 -6.46 0.91
C VAL A 98 18.79 -5.09 1.22
N SER A 99 19.22 -4.86 2.47
CA SER A 99 19.93 -3.62 2.83
C SER A 99 21.21 -3.46 2.01
N ILE A 100 21.49 -2.24 1.57
CA ILE A 100 22.72 -1.89 0.84
C ILE A 100 23.91 -1.89 1.81
N ASP A 101 23.70 -1.36 3.01
CA ASP A 101 24.69 -1.35 4.07
C ASP A 101 24.54 -2.61 4.93
N ARG A 102 25.66 -3.15 5.44
CA ARG A 102 25.64 -4.32 6.34
C ARG A 102 24.94 -4.04 7.68
N ASN A 103 24.49 -2.81 7.91
CA ASN A 103 23.56 -2.47 8.97
C ASN A 103 22.15 -2.91 8.57
N VAL A 104 21.44 -3.57 9.49
CA VAL A 104 20.04 -3.93 9.29
C VAL A 104 19.23 -2.64 9.30
N ASN A 105 19.06 -2.01 8.13
CA ASN A 105 18.03 -0.99 7.94
C ASN A 105 16.71 -1.72 7.78
N GLU A 106 16.11 -2.06 8.92
CA GLU A 106 14.72 -2.49 8.98
C GLU A 106 13.83 -1.33 8.50
N VAL A 107 12.95 -1.64 7.55
CA VAL A 107 11.99 -0.65 7.10
C VAL A 107 10.80 -0.72 8.04
N GLU A 108 10.60 0.33 8.84
CA GLU A 108 9.45 0.38 9.73
C GLU A 108 8.21 0.68 8.91
N LEU A 109 7.49 -0.39 8.55
CA LEU A 109 6.16 -0.30 7.99
C LEU A 109 5.18 0.11 9.08
N TRP A 110 4.25 1.01 8.75
CA TRP A 110 3.13 1.27 9.65
C TRP A 110 2.41 -0.04 9.97
N SER A 111 2.19 -0.25 11.26
CA SER A 111 1.49 -1.42 11.79
C SER A 111 0.47 -0.94 12.81
N PHE A 112 -0.71 -1.53 12.76
CA PHE A 112 -1.78 -1.24 13.71
C PHE A 112 -1.47 -1.88 15.07
N ASP A 113 -1.37 -1.08 16.12
CA ASP A 113 -1.26 -1.57 17.49
C ASP A 113 -2.68 -1.70 18.07
N LYS A 114 -3.14 -2.94 18.28
CA LYS A 114 -4.51 -3.17 18.76
C LYS A 114 -4.82 -2.47 20.09
N GLU A 115 -3.85 -2.36 20.99
CA GLU A 115 -4.09 -1.76 22.30
C GLU A 115 -4.19 -0.24 22.21
N LYS A 116 -3.37 0.38 21.35
CA LYS A 116 -3.30 1.85 21.21
C LYS A 116 -4.25 2.41 20.16
N ASP A 117 -4.45 1.71 19.07
CA ASP A 117 -5.08 2.24 17.86
C ASP A 117 -6.56 1.88 17.72
N THR A 118 -7.07 0.93 18.53
CA THR A 118 -8.51 0.58 18.52
C THR A 118 -9.39 1.80 18.79
N ASP A 119 -8.98 2.69 19.71
CA ASP A 119 -9.71 3.92 19.99
C ASP A 119 -9.70 4.91 18.83
N THR A 120 -8.70 4.84 17.93
CA THR A 120 -8.67 5.64 16.71
C THR A 120 -9.84 5.28 15.79
N LEU A 121 -10.15 3.99 15.64
CA LEU A 121 -11.28 3.56 14.82
C LEU A 121 -12.61 3.98 15.45
N LYS A 122 -12.73 3.87 16.77
CA LYS A 122 -13.91 4.37 17.50
C LYS A 122 -14.09 5.88 17.31
N GLU A 123 -13.01 6.64 17.34
CA GLU A 123 -13.04 8.08 17.10
C GLU A 123 -13.43 8.44 15.67
N MET A 124 -12.91 7.71 14.67
CA MET A 124 -13.33 7.87 13.27
C MET A 124 -14.85 7.72 13.12
N ILE A 125 -15.46 6.77 13.83
CA ILE A 125 -16.91 6.57 13.83
C ILE A 125 -17.65 7.74 14.52
N ARG A 126 -17.13 8.25 15.65
CA ARG A 126 -17.73 9.40 16.35
C ARG A 126 -17.71 10.68 15.54
N LEU A 127 -16.63 10.92 14.79
CA LEU A 127 -16.50 12.10 13.94
C LEU A 127 -17.56 12.16 12.83
N GLU A 128 -18.04 10.99 12.39
CA GLU A 128 -19.13 10.86 11.44
C GLU A 128 -20.53 10.93 12.10
N GLY A 129 -20.57 11.21 13.42
CA GLY A 129 -21.81 11.38 14.18
C GLY A 129 -22.44 10.08 14.67
N TYR A 130 -21.72 8.95 14.62
CA TYR A 130 -22.22 7.65 15.04
C TYR A 130 -21.65 7.21 16.39
N THR A 131 -22.34 6.27 17.05
CA THR A 131 -21.83 5.63 18.26
C THR A 131 -21.01 4.40 17.88
N PRO A 132 -19.74 4.29 18.30
CA PRO A 132 -18.93 3.12 18.03
C PRO A 132 -19.38 1.92 18.86
N HIS A 133 -19.01 0.73 18.38
CA HIS A 133 -19.22 -0.54 19.06
C HIS A 133 -18.05 -0.86 20.00
N ASP A 134 -18.26 -1.80 20.93
CA ASP A 134 -17.17 -2.30 21.77
C ASP A 134 -16.23 -3.23 20.99
N SER A 135 -16.80 -4.02 20.08
CA SER A 135 -16.05 -4.97 19.24
C SER A 135 -15.29 -4.25 18.12
N LEU A 136 -13.99 -4.58 18.00
CA LEU A 136 -13.15 -4.10 16.90
C LEU A 136 -13.67 -4.57 15.53
N LEU A 137 -14.16 -5.81 15.44
CA LEU A 137 -14.71 -6.36 14.19
C LEU A 137 -15.97 -5.60 13.76
N GLU A 138 -16.85 -5.29 14.70
CA GLU A 138 -18.05 -4.49 14.43
C GLU A 138 -17.69 -3.08 13.98
N ASN A 139 -16.67 -2.46 14.58
CA ASN A 139 -16.19 -1.14 14.15
C ASN A 139 -15.56 -1.17 12.75
N ILE A 140 -14.81 -2.20 12.39
CA ILE A 140 -14.26 -2.37 11.03
C ILE A 140 -15.40 -2.50 10.02
N TYR A 141 -16.39 -3.36 10.30
CA TYR A 141 -17.57 -3.49 9.45
C TYR A 141 -18.36 -2.18 9.36
N PHE A 142 -18.52 -1.46 10.46
CA PHE A 142 -19.22 -0.18 10.49
C PHE A 142 -18.48 0.90 9.70
N LEU A 143 -17.14 0.92 9.72
CA LEU A 143 -16.33 1.80 8.88
C LEU A 143 -16.51 1.47 7.39
N SER A 144 -16.60 0.18 7.02
CA SER A 144 -16.90 -0.20 5.63
C SER A 144 -18.23 0.41 5.16
N ARG A 145 -19.23 0.47 6.04
CA ARG A 145 -20.51 1.12 5.76
C ARG A 145 -20.35 2.63 5.56
N ILE A 146 -19.68 3.31 6.48
CA ILE A 146 -19.48 4.77 6.42
C ILE A 146 -18.75 5.17 5.12
N TYR A 147 -17.66 4.47 4.80
CA TYR A 147 -16.74 4.90 3.74
C TYR A 147 -17.08 4.35 2.34
N ALA A 148 -17.93 3.32 2.26
CA ALA A 148 -18.19 2.62 0.99
C ALA A 148 -19.66 2.56 0.57
N ASP A 149 -20.64 2.81 1.44
CA ASP A 149 -22.07 2.59 1.10
C ASP A 149 -22.48 3.32 -0.17
N GLN A 150 -22.10 4.58 -0.34
CA GLN A 150 -22.43 5.35 -1.54
C GLN A 150 -21.90 4.67 -2.81
N ASP A 151 -20.62 4.29 -2.81
CA ASP A 151 -19.96 3.64 -3.94
C ASP A 151 -20.54 2.22 -4.19
N ILE A 152 -20.91 1.51 -3.12
CA ILE A 152 -21.56 0.18 -3.19
C ILE A 152 -22.96 0.31 -3.80
N TYR A 153 -23.77 1.30 -3.40
CA TYR A 153 -25.11 1.48 -3.97
C TYR A 153 -25.05 1.90 -5.45
N GLU A 154 -24.06 2.70 -5.83
CA GLU A 154 -23.80 2.99 -7.25
C GLU A 154 -23.43 1.70 -8.01
N LEU A 155 -22.53 0.89 -7.45
CA LEU A 155 -22.14 -0.40 -8.01
C LEU A 155 -23.35 -1.34 -8.18
N VAL A 156 -24.20 -1.48 -7.16
CA VAL A 156 -25.43 -2.27 -7.19
C VAL A 156 -26.34 -1.88 -8.36
N ASN A 157 -26.47 -0.58 -8.63
CA ASN A 157 -27.25 -0.10 -9.75
C ASN A 157 -26.57 -0.38 -11.10
N ASN A 158 -25.25 -0.17 -11.18
CA ASN A 158 -24.45 -0.42 -12.39
C ASN A 158 -24.46 -1.90 -12.79
N LEU A 159 -24.36 -2.80 -11.80
CA LEU A 159 -24.44 -4.25 -12.00
C LEU A 159 -25.87 -4.76 -12.18
N ARG A 160 -26.87 -3.88 -12.01
CA ARG A 160 -28.30 -4.20 -12.14
C ARG A 160 -28.73 -5.37 -11.24
N VAL A 161 -28.21 -5.39 -10.01
CA VAL A 161 -28.54 -6.43 -9.03
C VAL A 161 -30.06 -6.40 -8.76
N PRO A 162 -30.75 -7.56 -8.82
CA PRO A 162 -32.18 -7.69 -8.53
C PRO A 162 -32.54 -7.10 -7.16
N ALA A 163 -33.74 -6.53 -7.03
CA ALA A 163 -34.15 -5.78 -5.84
C ALA A 163 -34.11 -6.64 -4.56
N GLU A 164 -34.48 -7.91 -4.70
CA GLU A 164 -34.45 -8.96 -3.68
C GLU A 164 -33.04 -9.24 -3.14
N ASP A 165 -32.02 -9.11 -3.98
CA ASP A 165 -30.64 -9.48 -3.65
C ASP A 165 -29.77 -8.27 -3.26
N ARG A 166 -30.27 -7.04 -3.45
CA ARG A 166 -29.49 -5.81 -3.20
C ARG A 166 -28.90 -5.76 -1.79
N ASN A 167 -29.69 -6.08 -0.78
CA ASN A 167 -29.23 -6.04 0.60
C ASN A 167 -28.15 -7.10 0.87
N ALA A 168 -28.30 -8.28 0.28
CA ALA A 168 -27.31 -9.36 0.39
C ALA A 168 -26.01 -8.97 -0.32
N PHE A 169 -26.09 -8.37 -1.51
CA PHE A 169 -24.92 -7.91 -2.26
C PHE A 169 -24.20 -6.75 -1.56
N VAL A 170 -24.94 -5.78 -1.01
CA VAL A 170 -24.36 -4.69 -0.21
C VAL A 170 -23.61 -5.26 1.01
N HIS A 171 -24.20 -6.23 1.69
CA HIS A 171 -23.56 -6.91 2.82
C HIS A 171 -22.29 -7.65 2.37
N PHE A 172 -22.35 -8.41 1.27
CA PHE A 172 -21.20 -9.09 0.68
C PHE A 172 -20.03 -8.13 0.36
N MET A 173 -20.32 -6.95 -0.20
CA MET A 173 -19.29 -5.95 -0.49
C MET A 173 -18.66 -5.38 0.80
N ARG A 174 -19.45 -5.11 1.83
CA ARG A 174 -18.95 -4.65 3.14
C ARG A 174 -18.11 -5.71 3.85
N GLU A 175 -18.53 -6.97 3.81
CA GLU A 175 -17.76 -8.11 4.32
C GLU A 175 -16.42 -8.23 3.57
N SER A 176 -16.43 -8.06 2.25
CA SER A 176 -15.22 -8.11 1.43
C SER A 176 -14.22 -7.01 1.78
N ILE A 177 -14.69 -5.78 2.01
CA ILE A 177 -13.86 -4.66 2.50
C ILE A 177 -13.30 -4.98 3.89
N SER A 178 -14.14 -5.45 4.80
CA SER A 178 -13.74 -5.76 6.18
C SER A 178 -12.70 -6.88 6.23
N TYR A 179 -12.88 -7.90 5.38
CA TYR A 179 -11.91 -8.98 5.21
C TYR A 179 -10.60 -8.49 4.59
N ALA A 180 -10.64 -7.60 3.59
CA ALA A 180 -9.44 -7.01 3.02
C ALA A 180 -8.63 -6.20 4.06
N LEU A 181 -9.31 -5.43 4.92
CA LEU A 181 -8.70 -4.63 5.98
C LEU A 181 -8.09 -5.46 7.13
N SER A 182 -8.59 -6.68 7.34
CA SER A 182 -8.34 -7.46 8.55
C SER A 182 -6.86 -7.73 8.86
N ASP A 183 -6.05 -8.03 7.84
CA ASP A 183 -4.60 -8.26 8.02
C ASP A 183 -3.89 -7.01 8.50
N ARG A 184 -4.27 -5.84 7.98
CA ARG A 184 -3.66 -4.55 8.36
C ARG A 184 -4.02 -4.11 9.77
N PHE A 185 -5.16 -4.57 10.28
CA PHE A 185 -5.57 -4.39 11.68
C PHE A 185 -5.19 -5.56 12.58
N HIS A 186 -4.43 -6.54 12.05
CA HIS A 186 -3.99 -7.76 12.73
C HIS A 186 -5.12 -8.59 13.35
N VAL A 187 -6.33 -8.51 12.81
CA VAL A 187 -7.50 -9.25 13.32
C VAL A 187 -7.88 -10.39 12.39
N GLU A 188 -8.34 -11.50 12.98
CA GLU A 188 -9.02 -12.53 12.19
C GLU A 188 -10.46 -12.09 11.96
N TYR A 189 -10.82 -11.88 10.69
CA TYR A 189 -12.19 -11.52 10.30
C TYR A 189 -12.94 -12.75 9.81
N PRO A 190 -14.02 -13.18 10.50
CA PRO A 190 -14.78 -14.37 10.14
C PRO A 190 -15.68 -14.07 8.94
N ILE A 191 -15.22 -14.41 7.73
CA ILE A 191 -16.04 -14.30 6.52
C ILE A 191 -16.75 -15.64 6.24
N ASP A 192 -18.08 -15.60 6.16
CA ASP A 192 -18.90 -16.76 5.77
C ASP A 192 -19.06 -16.77 4.25
N ILE A 193 -18.09 -17.38 3.58
CA ILE A 193 -18.03 -17.37 2.12
C ILE A 193 -19.19 -18.14 1.47
N GLU A 194 -19.78 -19.12 2.17
CA GLU A 194 -20.93 -19.87 1.68
C GLU A 194 -22.17 -18.98 1.57
N LYS A 195 -22.39 -18.07 2.53
CA LYS A 195 -23.43 -17.04 2.42
C LYS A 195 -23.14 -16.00 1.34
N GLY A 196 -21.85 -15.76 1.07
CA GLY A 196 -21.39 -14.85 0.02
C GLY A 196 -21.45 -15.45 -1.39
N LYS A 197 -21.60 -16.77 -1.52
CA LYS A 197 -21.43 -17.49 -2.78
C LYS A 197 -22.39 -17.05 -3.88
N GLU A 198 -23.67 -16.90 -3.57
CA GLU A 198 -24.66 -16.41 -4.52
C GLU A 198 -24.34 -14.98 -4.97
N ASN A 199 -23.82 -14.15 -4.06
CA ASN A 199 -23.41 -12.78 -4.38
C ASN A 199 -22.15 -12.73 -5.24
N PHE A 200 -21.21 -13.66 -5.02
CA PHE A 200 -20.00 -13.81 -5.83
C PHE A 200 -20.32 -14.11 -7.29
N LEU A 201 -21.43 -14.81 -7.58
CA LEU A 201 -21.88 -15.10 -8.95
C LEU A 201 -22.32 -13.86 -9.75
N TYR A 202 -22.53 -12.71 -9.11
CA TYR A 202 -22.73 -11.43 -9.81
C TYR A 202 -21.44 -10.88 -10.42
N LEU A 203 -20.28 -11.48 -10.12
CA LEU A 203 -18.99 -11.05 -10.62
C LEU A 203 -18.57 -11.86 -11.86
N ASP A 204 -18.20 -11.12 -12.90
CA ASP A 204 -17.57 -11.54 -14.14
C ASP A 204 -16.31 -10.68 -14.38
N SER A 205 -15.59 -10.92 -15.48
CA SER A 205 -14.34 -10.20 -15.76
C SER A 205 -14.49 -8.67 -15.81
N VAL A 206 -15.69 -8.17 -16.14
CA VAL A 206 -15.97 -6.74 -16.26
C VAL A 206 -16.40 -6.16 -14.90
N SER A 207 -17.40 -6.77 -14.27
CA SER A 207 -17.93 -6.39 -12.96
C SER A 207 -16.92 -6.56 -11.83
N LEU A 208 -15.99 -7.50 -11.91
CA LEU A 208 -14.85 -7.62 -10.98
C LEU A 208 -14.02 -6.33 -10.96
N MET A 209 -13.82 -5.65 -12.09
CA MET A 209 -13.10 -4.37 -12.11
C MET A 209 -13.86 -3.29 -11.34
N PHE A 210 -15.18 -3.23 -11.47
CA PHE A 210 -15.99 -2.26 -10.74
C PHE A 210 -16.04 -2.56 -9.23
N ALA A 211 -16.30 -3.82 -8.87
CA ALA A 211 -16.33 -4.28 -7.49
C ALA A 211 -14.96 -4.12 -6.80
N GLY A 212 -13.89 -4.54 -7.48
CA GLY A 212 -12.53 -4.42 -6.98
C GLY A 212 -12.07 -2.99 -6.78
N ASN A 213 -12.41 -2.07 -7.70
CA ASN A 213 -12.15 -0.63 -7.50
C ASN A 213 -12.93 -0.08 -6.30
N CYS A 214 -14.21 -0.46 -6.14
CA CYS A 214 -15.00 -0.07 -4.98
C CYS A 214 -14.35 -0.52 -3.66
N ILE A 215 -13.93 -1.79 -3.58
CA ILE A 215 -13.27 -2.36 -2.40
C ILE A 215 -11.91 -1.68 -2.16
N SER A 216 -11.09 -1.53 -3.20
CA SER A 216 -9.77 -0.91 -3.10
C SER A 216 -9.85 0.54 -2.61
N ASN A 217 -10.76 1.34 -3.18
CA ASN A 217 -10.95 2.73 -2.78
C ASN A 217 -11.43 2.84 -1.33
N ALA A 218 -12.36 1.98 -0.91
CA ALA A 218 -12.82 1.95 0.48
C ALA A 218 -11.68 1.57 1.44
N CYS A 219 -10.91 0.54 1.11
CA CYS A 219 -9.76 0.11 1.91
C CYS A 219 -8.71 1.22 2.02
N ASN A 220 -8.38 1.88 0.90
CA ASN A 220 -7.46 3.01 0.87
C ASN A 220 -7.94 4.14 1.79
N ARG A 221 -9.18 4.60 1.65
CA ARG A 221 -9.73 5.70 2.47
C ARG A 221 -9.72 5.37 3.97
N ILE A 222 -10.14 4.16 4.34
CA ILE A 222 -10.17 3.73 5.74
C ILE A 222 -8.75 3.64 6.31
N LEU A 223 -7.82 3.01 5.59
CA LEU A 223 -6.43 2.84 6.04
C LEU A 223 -5.71 4.18 6.12
N GLU A 224 -5.77 5.03 5.10
CA GLU A 224 -5.15 6.37 5.12
C GLU A 224 -5.69 7.20 6.29
N ALA A 225 -7.01 7.24 6.49
CA ALA A 225 -7.62 7.96 7.59
C ALA A 225 -7.19 7.44 8.97
N THR A 226 -6.94 6.13 9.08
CA THR A 226 -6.42 5.49 10.30
C THR A 226 -4.95 5.81 10.52
N ILE A 227 -4.13 5.68 9.47
CA ILE A 227 -2.68 5.91 9.49
C ILE A 227 -2.39 7.37 9.85
N GLU A 228 -3.07 8.33 9.23
CA GLU A 228 -2.89 9.75 9.54
C GLU A 228 -3.21 10.05 11.01
N ARG A 229 -4.25 9.44 11.57
CA ARG A 229 -4.69 9.69 12.94
C ARG A 229 -3.75 9.05 13.96
N THR A 230 -3.35 7.80 13.74
CA THR A 230 -2.37 7.11 14.59
C THR A 230 -1.01 7.82 14.57
N LYS A 231 -0.59 8.36 13.41
CA LYS A 231 0.60 9.24 13.32
C LYS A 231 0.43 10.55 14.09
N LYS A 232 -0.71 11.24 13.98
CA LYS A 232 -0.97 12.47 14.76
C LYS A 232 -1.01 12.20 16.27
N LEU A 233 -1.60 11.09 16.70
CA LEU A 233 -1.65 10.68 18.10
C LEU A 233 -0.26 10.32 18.64
N SER A 234 0.54 9.55 17.90
CA SER A 234 1.92 9.24 18.29
C SER A 234 2.81 10.48 18.35
N LEU A 235 2.71 11.40 17.37
CA LEU A 235 3.42 12.68 17.41
C LEU A 235 2.99 13.54 18.59
N SER A 236 1.68 13.68 18.85
CA SER A 236 1.19 14.45 20.00
C SER A 236 1.53 13.79 21.35
N HIS A 237 1.56 12.46 21.42
CA HIS A 237 2.03 11.72 22.60
C HIS A 237 3.54 11.90 22.81
N GLY A 238 4.33 11.88 21.74
CA GLY A 238 5.76 12.22 21.78
C GLY A 238 6.00 13.65 22.22
N LEU A 239 5.24 14.63 21.68
CA LEU A 239 5.30 16.02 22.09
C LEU A 239 4.82 16.25 23.54
N THR A 240 3.88 15.45 24.05
CA THR A 240 3.41 15.55 25.45
C THR A 240 4.33 14.83 26.42
N LYS A 241 4.97 13.71 26.04
CA LYS A 241 6.10 13.12 26.77
C LYS A 241 7.28 14.07 26.81
N ASN A 242 7.68 14.63 25.67
CA ASN A 242 8.74 15.62 25.59
C ASN A 242 8.37 16.89 26.38
N ARG A 243 7.11 17.36 26.33
CA ARG A 243 6.65 18.48 27.18
C ARG A 243 6.61 18.15 28.67
N SER A 244 6.28 16.92 29.06
CA SER A 244 6.29 16.50 30.47
C SER A 244 7.71 16.26 30.99
N GLU A 245 8.67 16.01 30.11
CA GLU A 245 10.12 16.01 30.39
C GLU A 245 10.71 17.44 30.36
N GLU A 246 10.20 18.35 29.51
CA GLU A 246 10.57 19.77 29.44
C GLU A 246 9.99 20.62 30.58
N TYR A 247 8.89 20.20 31.22
CA TYR A 247 8.41 20.84 32.44
C TYR A 247 9.39 20.71 33.63
N ASN A 248 10.48 19.94 33.47
CA ASN A 248 11.62 19.87 34.39
C ASN A 248 12.94 20.47 33.86
N LYS A 249 12.96 21.11 32.68
CA LYS A 249 14.13 21.88 32.21
C LYS A 249 13.69 23.12 31.43
N SER A 250 13.79 24.26 32.11
CA SER A 250 13.73 25.60 31.53
C SER A 250 14.88 25.86 30.53
N ASN A 251 14.58 26.10 29.25
CA ASN A 251 14.99 27.29 28.49
C ASN A 251 14.33 27.29 27.08
N PRO A 252 13.87 28.44 26.52
CA PRO A 252 13.01 28.45 25.33
C PRO A 252 13.70 29.07 24.11
N GLU A 253 14.41 28.30 23.28
CA GLU A 253 14.74 28.71 21.90
C GLU A 253 15.01 27.48 21.03
N GLU A 254 14.14 27.23 20.05
CA GLU A 254 14.40 26.68 18.70
C GLU A 254 13.13 26.01 18.14
N VAL A 255 12.27 26.85 17.55
CA VAL A 255 11.24 26.42 16.62
C VAL A 255 11.60 27.05 15.29
N ARG A 256 11.99 26.25 14.29
CA ARG A 256 11.56 26.41 12.88
C ARG A 256 12.28 25.48 11.91
N LEU A 257 11.49 25.10 10.90
CA LEU A 257 11.82 24.68 9.54
C LEU A 257 12.21 23.21 9.35
N GLU A 258 11.31 22.47 8.68
CA GLU A 258 11.55 22.02 7.30
C GLU A 258 10.22 21.55 6.68
N THR A 259 9.51 22.51 6.08
CA THR A 259 8.51 22.24 5.04
C THR A 259 9.15 22.69 3.73
N GLU A 260 8.90 21.93 2.66
CA GLU A 260 9.25 22.19 1.25
C GLU A 260 10.43 21.36 0.70
N ARG A 261 10.09 20.19 0.17
CA ARG A 261 10.65 19.67 -1.10
C ARG A 261 9.62 18.75 -1.77
N ASN A 262 8.76 19.35 -2.59
CA ASN A 262 7.86 18.67 -3.53
C ASN A 262 8.51 18.65 -4.91
N GLY A 263 8.38 17.55 -5.67
CA GLY A 263 8.63 17.61 -7.11
C GLY A 263 8.98 16.33 -7.87
N GLU A 264 8.79 15.13 -7.34
CA GLU A 264 8.91 13.89 -8.14
C GLU A 264 7.68 13.01 -7.88
N ALA A 265 7.08 12.50 -8.95
CA ALA A 265 5.96 11.58 -8.86
C ALA A 265 6.44 10.30 -8.16
N GLU A 266 6.21 10.21 -6.85
CA GLU A 266 6.48 9.04 -6.03
C GLU A 266 5.59 7.89 -6.48
N GLN A 267 6.02 7.19 -7.54
CA GLN A 267 5.38 5.98 -8.02
C GLN A 267 5.80 4.81 -7.13
N GLY A 268 5.22 4.77 -5.94
CA GLY A 268 4.96 3.51 -5.25
C GLY A 268 4.49 3.64 -3.81
N GLY A 269 4.00 2.52 -3.32
CA GLY A 269 3.06 2.44 -2.20
C GLY A 269 3.67 2.46 -0.80
N MET A 270 4.81 3.11 -0.58
CA MET A 270 5.53 3.04 0.71
C MET A 270 5.67 4.38 1.44
N GLY A 271 4.79 5.35 1.17
CA GLY A 271 4.81 6.66 1.86
C GLY A 271 4.45 6.61 3.35
N ASP A 272 4.21 5.42 3.91
CA ASP A 272 3.98 5.23 5.35
C ASP A 272 5.16 4.70 6.13
N ALA A 273 6.23 4.29 5.45
CA ALA A 273 7.39 3.73 6.11
C ALA A 273 8.34 4.81 6.62
N VAL A 274 8.76 4.67 7.88
CA VAL A 274 9.71 5.56 8.56
C VAL A 274 11.02 4.78 8.77
N ARG A 275 12.16 5.49 8.84
CA ARG A 275 13.45 4.86 9.17
C ARG A 275 13.61 4.84 10.68
N SER A 276 14.08 3.72 11.24
CA SER A 276 14.26 3.54 12.68
C SER A 276 15.48 4.29 13.26
N ASN A 277 16.36 4.88 12.44
CA ASN A 277 17.63 5.46 12.90
C ASN A 277 17.78 6.92 12.45
N ASP A 278 17.24 7.85 13.26
CA ASP A 278 17.68 9.25 13.28
C ASP A 278 18.76 9.41 14.38
N GLU A 279 19.94 8.84 14.14
CA GLU A 279 21.15 9.37 14.76
C GLU A 279 21.72 10.41 13.81
N ARG A 280 21.62 11.67 14.23
CA ARG A 280 22.27 12.83 13.59
C ARG A 280 23.77 12.64 13.64
N ASP A 281 24.34 12.03 12.61
CA ASP A 281 25.77 12.16 12.32
C ASP A 281 25.96 13.39 11.41
N ASP A 282 26.11 14.53 12.07
CA ASP A 282 26.93 15.63 11.55
C ASP A 282 28.34 15.07 11.33
N ASP A 283 28.71 14.75 10.10
CA ASP A 283 30.14 14.71 9.77
C ASP A 283 30.46 15.38 8.44
N ARG A 284 31.32 16.39 8.56
CA ARG A 284 31.81 17.24 7.49
C ARG A 284 32.82 16.44 6.66
N GLY A 285 32.40 15.94 5.51
CA GLY A 285 33.29 15.38 4.50
C GLY A 285 33.48 16.33 3.33
N GLU A 286 34.60 17.05 3.32
CA GLU A 286 35.03 17.93 2.23
C GLU A 286 34.96 17.23 0.86
N ARG A 287 34.38 17.92 -0.11
CA ARG A 287 34.50 17.58 -1.54
C ARG A 287 35.94 17.83 -1.96
N VAL A 288 36.69 16.76 -2.25
CA VAL A 288 37.89 16.84 -3.08
C VAL A 288 37.55 16.19 -4.41
N PHE A 289 37.30 17.03 -5.42
CA PHE A 289 37.38 16.62 -6.81
C PHE A 289 38.84 16.20 -7.08
N SER A 290 39.06 14.93 -7.36
CA SER A 290 40.30 14.47 -7.98
C SER A 290 40.02 14.27 -9.46
N ASP A 291 40.59 15.14 -10.28
CA ASP A 291 40.70 14.96 -11.73
C ASP A 291 41.46 13.67 -12.02
N GLY A 292 40.77 12.70 -12.61
CA GLY A 292 41.37 11.49 -13.18
C GLY A 292 41.45 11.65 -14.68
N GLU A 293 42.65 11.96 -15.18
CA GLU A 293 43.00 11.98 -16.59
C GLU A 293 42.67 10.63 -17.26
N TYR A 294 41.79 10.67 -18.26
CA TYR A 294 41.62 9.56 -19.19
C TYR A 294 42.84 9.48 -20.11
N GLY A 295 43.82 8.67 -19.71
CA GLY A 295 44.91 8.22 -20.56
C GLY A 295 44.39 7.38 -21.73
N ARG A 296 44.43 7.96 -22.93
CA ARG A 296 44.37 7.23 -24.20
C ARG A 296 45.67 6.43 -24.37
N ASN A 297 45.58 5.11 -24.29
CA ASN A 297 46.57 4.24 -24.93
C ASN A 297 45.94 3.62 -26.17
N SER A 298 46.39 4.11 -27.32
CA SER A 298 46.28 3.44 -28.61
C SER A 298 47.38 2.39 -28.67
N GLU A 299 47.01 1.12 -28.76
CA GLU A 299 47.90 0.10 -29.31
C GLU A 299 47.15 -0.62 -30.43
N ASP A 300 47.67 -0.39 -31.63
CA ASP A 300 47.48 -1.22 -32.80
C ASP A 300 47.85 -2.68 -32.47
N ASN A 301 47.01 -3.62 -32.90
CA ASN A 301 47.55 -4.86 -33.45
C ASN A 301 46.62 -5.41 -34.52
N GLN A 302 47.19 -5.50 -35.71
CA GLN A 302 46.65 -6.10 -36.91
C GLN A 302 46.59 -7.63 -36.76
N GLU A 303 45.54 -8.18 -37.35
CA GLU A 303 45.49 -9.36 -38.22
C GLU A 303 45.98 -10.75 -37.74
N GLU A 304 45.03 -11.67 -37.95
CA GLU A 304 45.16 -12.93 -38.70
C GLU A 304 45.32 -14.29 -37.97
N ASN A 305 44.28 -15.09 -38.21
CA ASN A 305 44.29 -16.47 -38.74
C ASN A 305 44.18 -17.69 -37.79
N PHE A 306 43.18 -18.50 -38.16
CA PHE A 306 42.76 -19.87 -37.81
C PHE A 306 41.89 -20.08 -36.57
#